data_AF-A0A431UPW9-F1
#
_entry.id   AF-A0A431UPW9-F1
#
_cell.length_a   1.000
_cell.length_b   1.000
_cell.length_c   1.000
_cell.angle_alpha   90.00
_cell.angle_beta   90.00
_cell.angle_gamma   90.00
#
_symmetry.space_group_name_H-M   'P 1'
#
loop_
_entity.id
_entity.type
_entity.pdbx_description
1 polymer ?
#
loop_
_entity_poly.entity_id
_entity_poly.type
_entity_poly.pdbx_seq_one_letter_code
_entity_poly.pdbx_strand_id
1 'polypeptide(L)'
;MEWLADPSIWMGLATLVVLEIVLGIDNLVFIAILADKLPPHQRDRARVIGLALALLMRLVLLAALAWIMKLTEPLLTLFDHSFSGRDLILLGGGLFLLFKGTMELHERLEGREHHEDGKKVYASFAMVVAQIVVLDAVFSLDSVITAVGMVDNLGVMYAAVTIAMVLMLVASKPLTRFVNKHPTVVVLCLGFLLMIGFSLVAEGLGYKIPKGYLYAAIAFSILVEAFNQWVRFNRERNERRQPFRQRTADAVLRMLGARPANGHDDESADEHVDAEERLQPAEHEMIRSVLGLADRPVSSVMTVRADVQWIDLARGQEDVVARLVASPHTRLLVGDGDLDSLRGVVQSRDLLADLLQGRPLQLEGNLREPQYVLSSASALQALELIRQHPVPLAVAVDEYGSVEGLVTANDLLAAIAGDLVDTQDERYGVVAQGEDQWEADGALTLDDLQRLAGVSLPRSADYMTISGLVLERLGRLPDIGDAVEMADVRITVLAMEKRRIARLRVERLGHP
;
A
#
# COMPACT_ATOMS: atom_id res chain seq x y z
N MET A 1 43.07 4.75 46.24
CA MET A 1 42.17 5.69 45.52
C MET A 1 42.80 6.32 44.28
N GLU A 2 44.05 5.99 43.92
CA GLU A 2 44.73 6.54 42.71
C GLU A 2 44.18 6.01 41.38
N TRP A 3 43.61 4.79 41.36
CA TRP A 3 43.02 4.20 40.14
C TRP A 3 41.73 4.88 39.64
N LEU A 4 41.00 5.61 40.49
CA LEU A 4 39.79 6.35 40.08
C LEU A 4 40.12 7.68 39.39
N ALA A 5 41.36 8.16 39.51
CA ALA A 5 41.82 9.44 38.97
C ALA A 5 42.51 9.30 37.60
N ASP A 6 42.71 8.08 37.10
CA ASP A 6 43.34 7.83 35.80
C ASP A 6 42.29 7.92 34.67
N PRO A 7 42.40 8.89 33.74
CA PRO A 7 41.47 9.04 32.62
C PRO A 7 41.43 7.82 31.68
N SER A 8 42.50 7.02 31.62
CA SER A 8 42.56 5.83 30.76
C SER A 8 41.58 4.74 31.20
N ILE A 9 41.37 4.58 32.51
CA ILE A 9 40.46 3.60 33.09
C ILE A 9 39.00 3.96 32.77
N TRP A 10 38.65 5.25 32.82
CA TRP A 10 37.32 5.73 32.46
C TRP A 10 37.03 5.59 30.96
N MET A 11 38.03 5.84 30.11
CA MET A 11 37.91 5.61 28.67
C MET A 11 37.77 4.11 28.34
N GLY A 12 38.53 3.25 29.01
CA GLY A 12 38.39 1.80 28.90
C GLY A 12 37.01 1.30 29.36
N LEU A 13 36.54 1.79 30.52
CA LEU A 13 35.20 1.50 31.04
C LEU A 13 34.12 1.92 30.03
N ALA A 14 34.19 3.15 29.50
CA ALA A 14 33.21 3.66 28.55
C ALA A 14 33.20 2.84 27.25
N THR A 15 34.38 2.49 26.73
CA THR A 15 34.50 1.67 25.52
C THR A 15 33.92 0.28 25.73
N LEU A 16 34.22 -0.36 26.86
CA LEU A 16 33.64 -1.65 27.25
C LEU A 16 32.13 -1.56 27.38
N VAL A 17 31.59 -0.56 28.06
CA VAL A 17 30.14 -0.37 28.21
C VAL A 17 29.48 -0.24 26.84
N VAL A 18 30.04 0.56 25.93
CA VAL A 18 29.49 0.73 24.57
C VAL A 18 29.51 -0.60 23.82
N LEU A 19 30.65 -1.31 23.83
CA LEU A 19 30.78 -2.59 23.14
C LEU A 19 29.80 -3.64 23.70
N GLU A 20 29.69 -3.74 25.02
CA GLU A 20 28.77 -4.66 25.71
C GLU A 20 27.31 -4.34 25.41
N ILE A 21 26.95 -3.07 25.28
CA ILE A 21 25.60 -2.67 24.86
C ILE A 21 25.37 -3.08 23.40
N VAL A 22 26.29 -2.75 22.48
CA VAL A 22 26.14 -3.06 21.05
C VAL A 22 26.00 -4.57 20.83
N LEU A 23 26.87 -5.37 21.47
CA LEU A 23 26.81 -6.84 21.41
C LEU A 23 25.63 -7.42 22.20
N GLY A 24 25.14 -6.70 23.21
CA GLY A 24 24.02 -7.12 24.07
C GLY A 24 22.63 -6.86 23.50
N ILE A 25 22.51 -6.02 22.46
CA ILE A 25 21.22 -5.75 21.79
C ILE A 25 20.62 -7.04 21.23
N ASP A 26 21.43 -7.88 20.57
CA ASP A 26 20.96 -9.13 19.97
C ASP A 26 20.37 -10.06 21.04
N ASN A 27 21.06 -10.21 22.17
CA ASN A 27 20.57 -10.98 23.31
C ASN A 27 19.24 -10.43 23.85
N LEU A 28 19.09 -9.11 23.92
CA LEU A 28 17.84 -8.50 24.37
C LEU A 28 16.67 -8.77 23.41
N VAL A 29 16.93 -8.81 22.11
CA VAL A 29 15.93 -9.20 21.10
C VAL A 29 15.52 -10.67 21.27
N PHE A 30 16.45 -11.57 21.59
CA PHE A 30 16.11 -12.97 21.90
C PHE A 30 15.21 -13.12 23.12
N ILE A 31 15.53 -12.39 24.18
CA ILE A 31 14.70 -12.36 25.38
C ILE A 31 13.30 -11.84 25.02
N ALA A 32 13.18 -10.84 24.15
CA ALA A 32 11.89 -10.36 23.66
C ALA A 32 11.10 -11.43 22.90
N ILE A 33 11.74 -12.14 21.96
CA ILE A 33 11.16 -13.22 21.15
C ILE A 33 10.65 -14.36 22.04
N LEU A 34 11.49 -14.85 22.97
CA LEU A 34 11.14 -15.97 23.83
C LEU A 34 10.09 -15.60 24.89
N ALA A 35 10.16 -14.39 25.44
CA ALA A 35 9.14 -13.92 26.38
C ALA A 35 7.77 -13.78 25.71
N ASP A 36 7.71 -13.58 24.39
CA ASP A 36 6.44 -13.51 23.66
C ASP A 36 5.68 -14.84 23.62
N LYS A 37 6.38 -15.98 23.76
CA LYS A 37 5.78 -17.32 23.87
C LYS A 37 5.07 -17.58 25.22
N LEU A 38 5.19 -16.64 26.17
CA LEU A 38 4.52 -16.70 27.47
C LEU A 38 3.22 -15.89 27.50
N PRO A 39 2.31 -16.18 28.44
CA PRO A 39 1.11 -15.37 28.65
C PRO A 39 1.47 -13.90 28.95
N PRO A 40 0.64 -12.92 28.54
CA PRO A 40 0.94 -11.49 28.68
C PRO A 40 1.33 -11.06 30.10
N HIS A 41 0.70 -11.64 31.11
CA HIS A 41 0.96 -11.34 32.52
C HIS A 41 2.31 -11.85 33.06
N GLN A 42 2.98 -12.76 32.34
CA GLN A 42 4.26 -13.36 32.76
C GLN A 42 5.47 -12.80 32.01
N ARG A 43 5.27 -12.18 30.84
CA ARG A 43 6.36 -11.72 29.95
C ARG A 43 7.32 -10.77 30.64
N ASP A 44 6.80 -9.77 31.36
CA ASP A 44 7.61 -8.81 32.11
C ASP A 44 8.47 -9.47 33.19
N ARG A 45 7.89 -10.45 33.90
CA ARG A 45 8.61 -11.20 34.94
C ARG A 45 9.69 -12.09 34.32
N ALA A 46 9.38 -12.79 33.23
CA ALA A 46 10.35 -13.63 32.52
C ALA A 46 11.55 -12.83 32.03
N ARG A 47 11.34 -11.60 31.53
CA ARG A 47 12.42 -10.71 31.10
C ARG A 47 13.30 -10.26 32.24
N VAL A 48 12.71 -9.75 33.33
CA VAL A 48 13.48 -9.25 34.48
C VAL A 48 14.25 -10.38 35.15
N ILE A 49 13.60 -11.53 35.36
CA ILE A 49 14.24 -12.71 35.96
C ILE A 49 15.32 -13.26 35.01
N GLY A 50 15.01 -13.38 33.71
CA GLY A 50 15.97 -13.81 32.70
C GLY A 50 17.21 -12.92 32.63
N LEU A 51 17.03 -11.58 32.61
CA LEU A 51 18.14 -10.62 32.62
C LEU A 51 18.93 -10.62 33.93
N ALA A 52 18.27 -10.78 35.08
CA ALA A 52 18.95 -10.88 36.37
C ALA A 52 19.80 -12.17 36.45
N LEU A 53 19.27 -13.29 35.96
CA LEU A 53 20.01 -14.56 35.87
C LEU A 53 21.14 -14.48 34.82
N ALA A 54 20.92 -13.81 33.69
CA ALA A 54 21.93 -13.54 32.68
C ALA A 54 23.08 -12.69 33.24
N LEU A 55 22.78 -11.63 34.00
CA LEU A 55 23.80 -10.85 34.72
C LEU A 55 24.64 -11.76 35.61
N LEU A 56 23.98 -12.56 36.46
CA LEU A 56 24.66 -13.46 37.37
C LEU A 56 25.57 -14.43 36.60
N MET A 57 25.06 -15.03 35.51
CA MET A 57 25.85 -15.91 34.65
C MET A 57 27.04 -15.20 34.03
N ARG A 58 26.90 -13.97 33.54
CA ARG A 58 28.01 -13.17 33.00
C ARG A 58 29.08 -12.90 34.05
N LEU A 59 28.70 -12.53 35.27
CA LEU A 59 29.67 -12.30 36.35
C LEU A 59 30.38 -13.60 36.73
N VAL A 60 29.66 -14.73 36.75
CA VAL A 60 30.23 -16.07 36.97
C VAL A 60 31.21 -16.44 35.86
N LEU A 61 30.87 -16.21 34.59
CA LEU A 61 31.76 -16.48 33.45
C LEU A 61 33.02 -15.61 33.50
N LEU A 62 32.88 -14.34 33.89
CA LEU A 62 34.01 -13.42 34.06
C LEU A 62 34.95 -13.86 35.19
N ALA A 63 34.40 -14.41 36.28
CA ALA A 63 35.20 -15.03 37.34
C ALA A 63 35.85 -16.35 36.91
N ALA A 64 35.10 -17.18 36.15
CA ALA A 64 35.55 -18.48 35.65
C ALA A 64 36.52 -18.37 34.46
N LEU A 65 36.71 -17.17 33.92
CA LEU A 65 37.59 -16.89 32.80
C LEU A 65 39.03 -17.34 33.02
N ALA A 66 39.58 -17.14 34.22
CA ALA A 66 40.94 -17.58 34.54
C ALA A 66 41.12 -19.12 34.44
N TRP A 67 40.02 -19.86 34.52
CA TRP A 67 39.96 -21.31 34.28
C TRP A 67 39.68 -21.62 32.81
N ILE A 68 38.73 -20.92 32.17
CA ILE A 68 38.44 -21.05 30.73
C ILE A 68 39.69 -20.78 29.86
N MET A 69 40.52 -19.80 30.22
CA MET A 69 41.77 -19.51 29.51
C MET A 69 42.82 -20.62 29.67
N LYS A 70 42.68 -21.52 30.66
CA LYS A 70 43.53 -22.72 30.78
C LYS A 70 42.99 -23.90 29.96
N LEU A 71 41.71 -23.88 29.57
CA LEU A 71 41.09 -24.89 28.70
C LEU A 71 41.53 -24.78 27.22
N THR A 72 42.44 -23.86 26.88
CA THR A 72 43.07 -23.78 25.54
C THR A 72 44.12 -24.88 25.30
N GLU A 73 44.48 -25.67 26.31
CA GLU A 73 45.30 -26.86 26.12
C GLU A 73 44.52 -27.92 25.32
N PRO A 74 45.17 -28.63 24.36
CA PRO A 74 44.51 -29.59 23.50
C PRO A 74 44.06 -30.82 24.30
N LEU A 75 42.75 -31.01 24.46
CA LEU A 75 42.15 -32.09 25.24
C LEU A 75 41.96 -33.37 24.40
N LEU A 76 41.73 -33.22 23.10
CA LEU A 76 41.46 -34.31 22.15
C LEU A 76 42.17 -34.01 20.82
N THR A 77 42.96 -34.96 20.32
CA THR A 77 43.53 -34.92 18.96
C THR A 77 42.80 -35.93 18.09
N LEU A 78 42.01 -35.45 17.13
CA LEU A 78 41.29 -36.30 16.18
C LEU A 78 41.63 -35.83 14.76
N PHE A 79 42.13 -36.74 13.92
CA PHE A 79 42.45 -36.48 12.51
C PHE A 79 43.26 -35.17 12.28
N ASP A 80 44.41 -35.03 12.94
CA ASP A 80 45.33 -33.86 12.85
C ASP A 80 44.80 -32.51 13.39
N HIS A 81 43.56 -32.47 13.89
CA HIS A 81 43.03 -31.29 14.58
C HIS A 81 43.00 -31.50 16.09
N SER A 82 43.63 -30.57 16.81
CA SER A 82 43.61 -30.52 18.27
C SER A 82 42.44 -29.67 18.74
N PHE A 83 41.47 -30.28 19.41
CA PHE A 83 40.33 -29.59 19.98
C PHE A 83 40.61 -29.21 21.43
N SER A 84 40.51 -27.92 21.73
CA SER A 84 40.57 -27.40 23.09
C SER A 84 39.17 -27.40 23.73
N GLY A 85 39.10 -27.29 25.06
CA GLY A 85 37.82 -27.26 25.77
C GLY A 85 36.99 -26.03 25.41
N ARG A 86 37.66 -24.93 25.06
CA ARG A 86 37.05 -23.74 24.47
C ARG A 86 36.38 -24.06 23.13
N ASP A 87 37.06 -24.78 22.24
CA ASP A 87 36.56 -25.07 20.90
C ASP A 87 35.32 -25.95 20.95
N LEU A 88 35.25 -26.91 21.88
CA LEU A 88 34.03 -27.71 22.11
C LEU A 88 32.86 -26.84 22.58
N ILE A 89 33.10 -25.87 23.46
CA ILE A 89 32.04 -24.97 23.94
C ILE A 89 31.55 -24.06 22.79
N LEU A 90 32.46 -23.52 21.98
CA LEU A 90 32.12 -22.69 20.82
C LEU A 90 31.34 -23.50 19.77
N LEU A 91 31.77 -24.73 19.47
CA LEU A 91 31.12 -25.59 18.49
C LEU A 91 29.74 -26.05 18.97
N GLY A 92 29.62 -26.46 20.24
CA GLY A 92 28.35 -26.85 20.85
C GLY A 92 27.37 -25.68 20.93
N GLY A 93 27.85 -24.50 21.37
CA GLY A 93 27.07 -23.28 21.41
C GLY A 93 26.62 -22.84 20.02
N GLY A 94 27.53 -22.78 19.05
CA GLY A 94 27.23 -22.40 17.68
C GLY A 94 26.22 -23.35 17.01
N LEU A 95 26.37 -24.67 17.17
CA LEU A 95 25.41 -25.65 16.65
C LEU A 95 24.04 -25.50 17.32
N PHE A 96 24.00 -25.23 18.63
CA PHE A 96 22.76 -24.93 19.35
C PHE A 96 22.07 -23.66 18.82
N LEU A 97 22.82 -22.58 18.56
CA LEU A 97 22.27 -21.35 17.98
C LEU A 97 21.76 -21.59 16.55
N LEU A 98 22.48 -22.33 15.72
CA LEU A 98 22.05 -22.66 14.36
C LEU A 98 20.76 -23.48 14.37
N PHE A 99 20.69 -24.51 15.22
CA PHE A 99 19.49 -25.33 15.36
C PHE A 99 18.30 -24.51 15.87
N LYS A 100 18.47 -23.76 16.96
CA LYS A 100 17.39 -22.95 17.54
C LYS A 100 16.98 -21.79 16.64
N GLY A 101 17.94 -21.14 15.98
CA GLY A 101 17.69 -20.05 15.05
C GLY A 101 16.93 -20.49 13.82
N THR A 102 17.30 -21.65 13.25
CA THR A 102 16.59 -22.22 12.11
C THR A 102 15.17 -22.62 12.50
N MET A 103 15.00 -23.27 13.66
CA MET A 103 13.68 -23.70 14.11
C MET A 103 12.77 -22.52 14.46
N GLU A 104 13.28 -21.47 15.10
CA GLU A 104 12.50 -20.26 15.38
C GLU A 104 12.17 -19.47 14.10
N LEU A 105 13.10 -19.43 13.13
CA LEU A 105 12.85 -18.82 11.82
C LEU A 105 11.77 -19.59 11.05
N HIS A 106 11.84 -20.92 11.07
CA HIS A 106 10.86 -21.80 10.43
C HIS A 106 9.48 -21.67 11.07
N GLU A 107 9.38 -21.75 12.40
CA GLU A 107 8.12 -21.56 13.15
C GLU A 107 7.46 -20.20 12.83
N ARG A 108 8.26 -19.15 12.60
CA ARG A 108 7.73 -17.83 12.23
C ARG A 108 7.36 -17.69 10.76
N LEU A 109 7.98 -18.45 9.87
CA LEU A 109 7.64 -18.48 8.45
C LEU A 109 6.40 -19.36 8.19
N GLU A 110 6.31 -20.51 8.85
CA GLU A 110 5.19 -21.45 8.74
C GLU A 110 3.98 -21.07 9.61
N GLY A 111 4.21 -20.38 10.73
CA GLY A 111 3.16 -19.92 11.65
C GLY A 111 2.16 -18.91 11.07
N ARG A 112 2.24 -18.62 9.75
CA ARG A 112 1.19 -17.92 9.00
C ARG A 112 0.07 -18.84 8.48
N GLU A 113 0.21 -20.17 8.52
CA GLU A 113 -0.79 -21.10 7.92
C GLU A 113 -1.67 -21.89 8.91
N HIS A 114 -1.53 -21.71 10.23
CA HIS A 114 -2.33 -22.44 11.22
C HIS A 114 -3.11 -21.53 12.17
N HIS A 115 -4.20 -20.94 11.64
CA HIS A 115 -5.38 -20.61 12.45
C HIS A 115 -6.36 -21.80 12.38
N GLU A 116 -6.08 -22.84 13.16
CA GLU A 116 -7.14 -23.74 13.64
C GLU A 116 -7.51 -23.29 15.07
N ASP A 117 -8.82 -23.31 15.38
CA ASP A 117 -9.53 -22.96 16.62
C ASP A 117 -9.09 -23.74 17.90
N GLY A 118 -7.79 -23.91 18.10
CA GLY A 118 -7.19 -24.56 19.26
C GLY A 118 -6.66 -23.54 20.27
N LYS A 119 -6.98 -23.72 21.55
CA LYS A 119 -6.40 -22.95 22.68
C LYS A 119 -4.90 -22.74 22.48
N LYS A 120 -4.45 -21.48 22.42
CA LYS A 120 -3.02 -21.11 22.36
C LYS A 120 -2.25 -21.83 23.47
N VAL A 121 -1.44 -22.81 23.09
CA VAL A 121 -0.59 -23.57 24.01
C VAL A 121 0.61 -22.69 24.35
N TYR A 122 0.59 -22.08 25.53
CA TYR A 122 1.72 -21.29 26.01
C TYR A 122 2.87 -22.18 26.47
N ALA A 123 4.10 -21.72 26.20
CA ALA A 123 5.30 -22.37 26.72
C ALA A 123 5.36 -22.29 28.25
N SER A 124 6.06 -23.24 28.88
CA SER A 124 6.24 -23.19 30.34
C SER A 124 7.22 -22.09 30.75
N PHE A 125 6.86 -21.32 31.78
CA PHE A 125 7.66 -20.20 32.29
C PHE A 125 9.12 -20.57 32.57
N ALA A 126 9.32 -21.68 33.29
CA ALA A 126 10.66 -22.15 33.67
C ALA A 126 11.50 -22.54 32.44
N MET A 127 10.89 -23.15 31.43
CA MET A 127 11.58 -23.53 30.20
C MET A 127 12.02 -22.28 29.41
N VAL A 128 11.16 -21.27 29.30
CA VAL A 128 11.50 -20.00 28.61
C VAL A 128 12.64 -19.28 29.32
N VAL A 129 12.59 -19.16 30.65
CA VAL A 129 13.68 -18.55 31.43
C VAL A 129 14.97 -19.35 31.30
N ALA A 130 14.91 -20.68 31.32
CA ALA A 130 16.09 -21.52 31.11
C ALA A 130 16.69 -21.33 29.70
N GLN A 131 15.87 -21.24 28.65
CA GLN A 131 16.34 -20.97 27.30
C GLN A 131 17.03 -19.61 27.18
N ILE A 132 16.47 -18.57 27.82
CA ILE A 132 17.08 -17.23 27.89
C ILE A 132 18.49 -17.33 28.49
N VAL A 133 18.63 -18.00 29.63
CA VAL A 133 19.92 -18.12 30.32
C VAL A 133 20.94 -18.92 29.50
N VAL A 134 20.53 -20.00 28.85
CA VAL A 134 21.42 -20.80 28.00
C VAL A 134 21.88 -20.02 26.77
N LEU A 135 20.97 -19.32 26.08
CA LEU A 135 21.32 -18.48 24.93
C LEU A 135 22.26 -17.34 25.33
N ASP A 136 21.98 -16.66 26.45
CA ASP A 136 22.85 -15.61 26.96
C ASP A 136 24.23 -16.16 27.33
N ALA A 137 24.33 -17.36 27.94
CA ALA A 137 25.61 -17.98 28.25
C ALA A 137 26.45 -18.26 26.98
N VAL A 138 25.83 -18.72 25.90
CA VAL A 138 26.51 -18.97 24.62
C VAL A 138 26.98 -17.66 23.98
N PHE A 139 26.13 -16.64 23.94
CA PHE A 139 26.48 -15.34 23.36
C PHE A 139 27.51 -14.58 24.22
N SER A 140 27.37 -14.66 25.54
CA SER A 140 28.22 -13.92 26.47
C SER A 140 29.66 -14.41 26.45
N LEU A 141 29.91 -15.67 26.10
CA LEU A 141 31.26 -16.22 26.01
C LEU A 141 32.15 -15.42 25.05
N ASP A 142 31.65 -15.07 23.85
CA ASP A 142 32.43 -14.30 22.87
C ASP A 142 32.61 -12.84 23.30
N SER A 143 31.56 -12.23 23.89
CA SER A 143 31.64 -10.86 24.42
C SER A 143 32.65 -10.75 25.57
N VAL A 144 32.68 -11.72 26.49
CA VAL A 144 33.61 -11.75 27.62
C VAL A 144 35.04 -11.96 27.11
N ILE A 145 35.28 -12.87 26.16
CA ILE A 145 36.62 -13.05 25.55
C ILE A 145 37.10 -11.75 24.90
N THR A 146 36.21 -11.06 24.19
CA THR A 146 36.52 -9.78 23.52
C THR A 146 36.81 -8.67 24.53
N ALA A 147 36.06 -8.60 25.64
CA ALA A 147 36.25 -7.63 26.72
C ALA A 147 37.61 -7.79 27.41
N VAL A 148 38.04 -9.03 27.65
CA VAL A 148 39.34 -9.32 28.28
C VAL A 148 40.51 -8.95 27.38
N GLY A 149 40.34 -9.08 26.07
CA GLY A 149 41.36 -8.66 25.11
C GLY A 149 41.57 -7.14 25.05
N MET A 150 40.73 -6.33 25.72
CA MET A 150 40.76 -4.87 25.65
C MET A 150 41.18 -4.17 26.94
N VAL A 151 40.90 -4.73 28.12
CA VAL A 151 41.20 -4.07 29.41
C VAL A 151 41.69 -5.09 30.43
N ASP A 152 42.87 -4.83 30.99
CA ASP A 152 43.54 -5.75 31.93
C ASP A 152 42.95 -5.74 33.35
N ASN A 153 42.12 -4.75 33.67
CA ASN A 153 41.55 -4.59 35.01
C ASN A 153 40.16 -5.26 35.12
N LEU A 154 40.12 -6.40 35.82
CA LEU A 154 38.89 -7.15 36.08
C LEU A 154 37.79 -6.30 36.74
N GLY A 155 38.14 -5.38 37.64
CA GLY A 155 37.18 -4.51 38.32
C GLY A 155 36.46 -3.56 37.35
N VAL A 156 37.18 -3.06 36.34
CA VAL A 156 36.61 -2.23 35.26
C VAL A 156 35.65 -3.05 34.40
N MET A 157 35.99 -4.28 34.09
CA MET A 157 35.11 -5.17 33.32
C MET A 157 33.84 -5.52 34.10
N TYR A 158 33.94 -5.87 35.39
CA TYR A 158 32.78 -6.13 36.24
C TYR A 158 31.85 -4.91 36.32
N ALA A 159 32.42 -3.71 36.48
CA ALA A 159 31.65 -2.47 36.47
C ALA A 159 30.98 -2.24 35.11
N ALA A 160 31.69 -2.44 33.99
CA ALA A 160 31.15 -2.27 32.65
C ALA A 160 29.97 -3.20 32.37
N VAL A 161 30.12 -4.49 32.64
CA VAL A 161 29.07 -5.51 32.45
C VAL A 161 27.84 -5.19 33.31
N THR A 162 28.06 -4.78 34.56
CA THR A 162 26.95 -4.43 35.47
C THR A 162 26.20 -3.19 34.98
N ILE A 163 26.93 -2.13 34.58
CA ILE A 163 26.33 -0.89 34.05
C ILE A 163 25.55 -1.18 32.76
N ALA A 164 26.17 -1.89 31.82
CA ALA A 164 25.53 -2.26 30.55
C ALA A 164 24.25 -3.08 30.79
N MET A 165 24.29 -4.04 31.71
CA MET A 165 23.13 -4.87 32.02
C MET A 165 21.98 -4.11 32.69
N VAL A 166 22.29 -3.16 33.58
CA VAL A 166 21.26 -2.27 34.15
C VAL A 166 20.60 -1.42 33.07
N LEU A 167 21.40 -0.86 32.15
CA LEU A 167 20.87 -0.10 31.01
C LEU A 167 20.01 -0.98 30.10
N MET A 168 20.44 -2.20 29.81
CA MET A 168 19.64 -3.17 29.04
C MET A 168 18.34 -3.55 29.75
N LEU A 169 18.34 -3.68 31.07
CA LEU A 169 17.13 -3.97 31.85
C LEU A 169 16.12 -2.83 31.75
N VAL A 170 16.57 -1.58 31.81
CA VAL A 170 15.71 -0.41 31.61
C VAL A 170 15.19 -0.35 30.16
N ALA A 171 16.06 -0.61 29.18
CA ALA A 171 15.72 -0.61 27.76
C ALA A 171 14.86 -1.81 27.31
N SER A 172 14.83 -2.90 28.09
CA SER A 172 14.16 -4.15 27.73
C SER A 172 12.68 -3.97 27.44
N LYS A 173 11.98 -3.18 28.27
CA LYS A 173 10.54 -2.91 28.13
C LYS A 173 10.16 -2.29 26.78
N PRO A 174 10.68 -1.11 26.43
CA PRO A 174 10.39 -0.49 25.14
C PRO A 174 10.92 -1.33 23.97
N LEU A 175 12.09 -1.97 24.10
CA LEU A 175 12.65 -2.75 23.00
C LEU A 175 11.77 -3.95 22.64
N THR A 176 11.28 -4.72 23.63
CA THR A 176 10.36 -5.83 23.33
C THR A 176 9.07 -5.35 22.65
N ARG A 177 8.51 -4.21 23.07
CA ARG A 177 7.32 -3.66 22.41
C ARG A 177 7.63 -3.27 20.96
N PHE A 178 8.81 -2.71 20.71
CA PHE A 178 9.27 -2.36 19.36
C PHE A 178 9.47 -3.60 18.49
N VAL A 179 10.22 -4.60 18.99
CA VAL A 179 10.48 -5.87 18.29
C VAL A 179 9.17 -6.60 17.97
N ASN A 180 8.25 -6.68 18.93
CA ASN A 180 6.95 -7.33 18.70
C ASN A 180 6.06 -6.58 17.70
N LYS A 181 6.22 -5.25 17.59
CA LYS A 181 5.49 -4.43 16.62
C LYS A 181 6.08 -4.54 15.20
N HIS A 182 7.36 -4.90 15.08
CA HIS A 182 8.08 -4.92 13.80
C HIS A 182 8.61 -6.33 13.49
N PRO A 183 7.79 -7.20 12.86
CA PRO A 183 8.19 -8.57 12.52
C PRO A 183 9.44 -8.68 11.65
N THR A 184 9.69 -7.69 10.78
CA THR A 184 10.90 -7.61 9.94
C THR A 184 12.18 -7.53 10.77
N VAL A 185 12.15 -6.79 11.89
CA VAL A 185 13.26 -6.71 12.85
C VAL A 185 13.51 -8.07 13.51
N VAL A 186 12.45 -8.83 13.80
CA VAL A 186 12.60 -10.17 14.39
C VAL A 186 13.32 -11.12 13.42
N VAL A 187 12.89 -11.16 12.16
CA VAL A 187 13.53 -12.00 11.13
C VAL A 187 15.00 -11.60 10.94
N LEU A 188 15.28 -10.30 10.95
CA LEU A 188 16.64 -9.77 10.89
C LEU A 188 17.52 -10.28 12.05
N CYS A 189 17.02 -10.20 13.28
CA CYS A 189 17.76 -10.66 14.46
C CYS A 189 17.95 -12.19 14.49
N LEU A 190 16.99 -12.96 13.97
CA LEU A 190 17.18 -14.40 13.76
C LEU A 190 18.26 -14.69 12.72
N GLY A 191 18.35 -13.88 11.66
CA GLY A 191 19.45 -13.93 10.70
C GLY A 191 20.82 -13.64 11.34
N PHE A 192 20.90 -12.65 12.23
CA PHE A 192 22.15 -12.34 12.96
C PHE A 192 22.55 -13.47 13.90
N LEU A 193 21.61 -14.09 14.61
CA LEU A 193 21.86 -15.30 15.40
C LEU A 193 22.43 -16.43 14.56
N LEU A 194 21.86 -16.70 13.38
CA LEU A 194 22.37 -17.74 12.48
C LEU A 194 23.79 -17.41 12.02
N MET A 195 24.05 -16.15 11.70
CA MET A 195 25.39 -15.68 11.30
C MET A 195 26.42 -15.82 12.44
N ILE A 196 26.05 -15.44 13.66
CA ILE A 196 26.90 -15.59 14.85
C ILE A 196 27.10 -17.07 15.18
N GLY A 197 26.03 -17.87 15.13
CA GLY A 197 26.09 -19.33 15.31
C GLY A 197 27.04 -20.00 14.31
N PHE A 198 26.95 -19.60 13.03
CA PHE A 198 27.88 -20.04 12.00
C PHE A 198 29.32 -19.62 12.30
N SER A 199 29.54 -18.37 12.75
CA SER A 199 30.87 -17.90 13.14
C SER A 199 31.47 -18.69 14.31
N LEU A 200 30.67 -19.01 15.33
CA LEU A 200 31.11 -19.80 16.48
C LEU A 200 31.50 -21.23 16.07
N VAL A 201 30.72 -21.85 15.17
CA VAL A 201 31.07 -23.18 14.63
C VAL A 201 32.36 -23.10 13.81
N ALA A 202 32.51 -22.08 12.95
CA ALA A 202 33.71 -21.89 12.16
C ALA A 202 34.95 -21.68 13.04
N GLU A 203 34.85 -20.84 14.07
CA GLU A 203 35.93 -20.61 15.04
C GLU A 203 36.26 -21.87 15.84
N GLY A 204 35.25 -22.64 16.28
CA GLY A 204 35.44 -23.91 16.97
C GLY A 204 36.06 -25.01 16.11
N LEU A 205 35.97 -24.91 14.77
CA LEU A 205 36.67 -25.76 13.82
C LEU A 205 38.08 -25.22 13.46
N GLY A 206 38.50 -24.09 14.03
CA GLY A 206 39.78 -23.46 13.79
C GLY A 206 39.81 -22.45 12.64
N TYR A 207 38.67 -22.21 11.97
CA TYR A 207 38.55 -21.18 10.93
C TYR A 207 38.19 -19.84 11.56
N LYS A 208 39.17 -18.94 11.66
CA LYS A 208 38.95 -17.59 12.19
C LYS A 208 38.30 -16.70 11.13
N ILE A 209 37.02 -16.38 11.31
CA ILE A 209 36.32 -15.40 10.49
C ILE A 209 36.64 -14.00 11.04
N PRO A 210 37.16 -13.07 10.22
CA PRO A 210 37.38 -11.70 10.68
C PRO A 210 36.04 -11.05 11.08
N LYS A 211 35.92 -10.69 12.36
CA LYS A 211 34.67 -10.13 12.93
C LYS A 211 34.16 -8.88 12.20
N GLY A 212 35.06 -8.13 11.54
CA GLY A 212 34.70 -7.00 10.71
C GLY A 212 33.71 -7.33 9.58
N TYR A 213 33.78 -8.53 8.99
CA TYR A 213 32.82 -8.95 7.97
C TYR A 213 31.43 -9.21 8.55
N LEU A 214 31.35 -9.79 9.76
CA LEU A 214 30.09 -10.00 10.47
C LEU A 214 29.45 -8.67 10.82
N TYR A 215 30.23 -7.76 11.41
CA TYR A 215 29.74 -6.43 11.77
C TYR A 215 29.32 -5.60 10.55
N ALA A 216 30.03 -5.72 9.42
CA ALA A 216 29.63 -5.08 8.16
C ALA A 216 28.30 -5.63 7.63
N ALA A 217 28.10 -6.95 7.67
CA ALA A 217 26.87 -7.58 7.23
C ALA A 217 25.68 -7.19 8.13
N ILE A 218 25.89 -7.18 9.46
CA ILE A 218 24.90 -6.72 10.45
C ILE A 218 24.54 -5.25 10.20
N ALA A 219 25.54 -4.37 10.09
CA ALA A 219 25.33 -2.93 9.89
C ALA A 219 24.61 -2.64 8.55
N PHE A 220 24.99 -3.31 7.47
CA PHE A 220 24.32 -3.18 6.19
C PHE A 220 22.85 -3.61 6.27
N SER A 221 22.56 -4.72 6.94
CA SER A 221 21.20 -5.22 7.06
C SER A 221 20.32 -4.32 7.94
N ILE A 222 20.87 -3.76 9.03
CA ILE A 222 20.19 -2.73 9.84
C ILE A 222 19.91 -1.48 9.00
N LEU A 223 20.88 -1.04 8.17
CA LEU A 223 20.71 0.13 7.30
C LEU A 223 19.58 -0.09 6.30
N VAL A 224 19.54 -1.25 5.64
CA VAL A 224 18.47 -1.62 4.70
C VAL A 224 17.11 -1.63 5.41
N GLU A 225 17.02 -2.25 6.59
CA GLU A 225 15.79 -2.26 7.38
C GLU A 225 15.38 -0.86 7.86
N ALA A 226 16.33 0.01 8.21
CA ALA A 226 16.04 1.39 8.57
C ALA A 226 15.47 2.19 7.39
N PHE A 227 16.00 2.01 6.18
CA PHE A 227 15.42 2.60 4.97
C PHE A 227 14.03 2.06 4.70
N ASN A 228 13.83 0.75 4.85
CA ASN A 228 12.52 0.11 4.66
C ASN A 228 11.48 0.66 5.65
N GLN A 229 11.84 0.78 6.94
CA GLN A 229 10.98 1.38 7.96
C GLN A 229 10.72 2.87 7.70
N TRP A 230 11.72 3.62 7.22
CA TRP A 230 11.52 5.03 6.83
C TRP A 230 10.49 5.12 5.72
N VAL A 231 10.63 4.36 4.63
CA VAL A 231 9.69 4.37 3.51
C VAL A 231 8.27 4.08 3.99
N ARG A 232 8.08 3.08 4.86
CA ARG A 232 6.78 2.76 5.48
C ARG A 232 6.24 3.92 6.33
N PHE A 233 7.06 4.52 7.18
CA PHE A 233 6.66 5.66 8.01
C PHE A 233 6.28 6.88 7.16
N ASN A 234 6.99 7.13 6.06
CA ASN A 234 6.69 8.22 5.13
C ASN A 234 5.36 7.98 4.41
N ARG A 235 5.07 6.73 4.04
CA ARG A 235 3.79 6.32 3.45
C ARG A 235 2.63 6.52 4.43
N GLU A 236 2.76 6.05 5.68
CA GLU A 236 1.78 6.29 6.74
C GLU A 236 1.58 7.78 7.04
N ARG A 237 2.65 8.58 7.00
CA ARG A 237 2.57 10.04 7.21
C ARG A 237 1.84 10.74 6.06
N ASN A 238 2.00 10.25 4.83
CA ASN A 238 1.29 10.75 3.66
C ASN A 238 -0.20 10.36 3.72
N GLU A 239 -0.51 9.14 4.17
CA GLU A 239 -1.88 8.65 4.37
C GLU A 239 -2.62 9.38 5.52
N ARG A 240 -1.90 9.89 6.54
CA ARG A 240 -2.47 10.68 7.65
C ARG A 240 -2.79 12.14 7.30
N ARG A 241 -2.45 12.62 6.10
CA ARG A 241 -3.02 13.86 5.55
C ARG A 241 -4.45 13.58 5.05
N GLN A 242 -5.32 13.15 5.95
CA GLN A 242 -6.76 13.07 5.68
C GLN A 242 -7.30 14.51 5.52
N PRO A 243 -8.00 14.83 4.43
CA PRO A 243 -8.68 16.11 4.29
C PRO A 243 -9.76 16.23 5.37
N PHE A 244 -9.91 17.43 5.93
CA PHE A 244 -10.88 17.80 6.99
C PHE A 244 -12.33 17.33 6.71
N ARG A 245 -12.64 17.05 5.44
CA ARG A 245 -13.94 16.59 4.93
C ARG A 245 -14.33 15.19 5.43
N GLN A 246 -13.38 14.26 5.61
CA GLN A 246 -13.69 12.90 6.11
C GLN A 246 -14.15 12.89 7.57
N ARG A 247 -13.55 13.74 8.42
CA ARG A 247 -13.97 13.90 9.82
C ARG A 247 -15.36 14.49 9.98
N THR A 248 -15.73 15.35 9.03
CA THR A 248 -17.06 15.99 9.01
C THR A 248 -18.12 14.99 8.54
N ALA A 249 -17.78 14.16 7.54
CA ALA A 249 -18.64 13.06 7.07
C ALA A 249 -18.94 12.04 8.18
N ASP A 250 -17.92 11.59 8.93
CA ASP A 250 -18.11 10.68 10.07
C ASP A 250 -18.96 11.29 11.20
N ALA A 251 -18.80 12.60 11.46
CA ALA A 251 -19.61 13.30 12.45
C ALA A 251 -21.08 13.43 12.03
N VAL A 252 -21.32 13.70 10.74
CA VAL A 252 -22.68 13.78 10.16
C VAL A 252 -23.34 12.40 10.11
N LEU A 253 -22.60 11.34 9.76
CA LEU A 253 -23.09 9.96 9.79
C LEU A 253 -23.46 9.50 11.22
N ARG A 254 -22.68 9.91 12.24
CA ARG A 254 -23.02 9.67 13.65
C ARG A 254 -24.28 10.42 14.09
N MET A 255 -24.52 11.63 13.56
CA MET A 255 -25.76 12.39 13.83
C MET A 255 -26.98 11.79 13.12
N LEU A 256 -26.79 11.18 11.95
CA LEU A 256 -27.84 10.47 11.19
C LEU A 256 -28.16 9.07 11.71
N GLY A 257 -27.59 8.67 12.85
CA GLY A 257 -27.88 7.40 13.50
C GLY A 257 -27.15 6.20 12.90
N ALA A 258 -26.19 6.40 12.00
CA ALA A 258 -25.29 5.34 11.60
C ALA A 258 -24.34 5.03 12.77
N ARG A 259 -24.55 3.87 13.41
CA ARG A 259 -23.56 3.35 14.36
C ARG A 259 -22.25 3.11 13.61
N PRO A 260 -21.11 3.59 14.09
CA PRO A 260 -19.83 3.12 13.58
C PRO A 260 -19.78 1.61 13.79
N ALA A 261 -19.31 0.86 12.80
CA ALA A 261 -19.07 -0.59 12.91
C ALA A 261 -17.89 -0.93 13.85
N ASN A 262 -17.68 -0.12 14.89
CA ASN A 262 -16.76 -0.36 15.99
C ASN A 262 -17.55 -0.14 17.29
N GLY A 263 -18.34 -1.15 17.64
CA GLY A 263 -18.81 -1.38 18.99
C GLY A 263 -18.39 -2.80 19.35
N HIS A 264 -17.33 -2.92 20.14
CA HIS A 264 -16.95 -4.17 20.80
C HIS A 264 -18.10 -4.62 21.69
N ASP A 265 -18.60 -5.82 21.46
CA ASP A 265 -18.96 -6.72 22.55
C ASP A 265 -17.86 -7.77 22.63
N ASP A 266 -17.20 -7.82 23.80
CA ASP A 266 -16.23 -8.84 24.18
C ASP A 266 -16.89 -10.22 24.11
N GLU A 267 -16.37 -11.10 23.26
CA GLU A 267 -15.93 -12.45 23.66
C GLU A 267 -15.24 -13.14 22.47
N SER A 268 -13.91 -13.27 22.60
CA SER A 268 -13.08 -14.31 22.00
C SER A 268 -13.33 -14.68 20.52
N ALA A 269 -12.59 -14.05 19.60
CA ALA A 269 -12.20 -14.68 18.34
C ALA A 269 -11.04 -13.90 17.68
N ASP A 270 -10.18 -14.65 17.01
CA ASP A 270 -8.97 -14.21 16.33
C ASP A 270 -9.19 -13.09 15.30
N GLU A 271 -8.40 -12.02 15.39
CA GLU A 271 -8.07 -11.17 14.23
C GLU A 271 -6.54 -11.18 14.07
N HIS A 272 -6.03 -12.30 13.56
CA HIS A 272 -4.78 -12.36 12.79
C HIS A 272 -5.08 -13.13 11.50
N VAL A 273 -5.97 -12.56 10.68
CA VAL A 273 -6.03 -12.93 9.26
C VAL A 273 -5.80 -11.65 8.47
N ASP A 274 -4.64 -11.63 7.82
CA ASP A 274 -4.26 -10.85 6.66
C ASP A 274 -4.48 -9.32 6.72
N ALA A 275 -3.41 -8.63 7.14
CA ALA A 275 -3.18 -7.21 6.81
C ALA A 275 -2.31 -7.05 5.55
N GLU A 276 -2.19 -8.10 4.74
CA GLU A 276 -1.89 -8.00 3.31
C GLU A 276 -3.27 -7.97 2.61
N GLU A 277 -3.59 -6.86 1.94
CA GLU A 277 -4.85 -6.63 1.20
C GLU A 277 -6.11 -6.28 2.01
N ARG A 278 -6.03 -5.32 2.94
CA ARG A 278 -7.21 -4.45 3.14
C ARG A 278 -7.33 -3.54 1.92
N LEU A 279 -8.10 -4.00 0.93
CA LEU A 279 -8.39 -3.26 -0.29
C LEU A 279 -8.84 -1.83 0.08
N GLN A 280 -8.19 -0.84 -0.52
CA GLN A 280 -8.57 0.56 -0.40
C GLN A 280 -10.04 0.71 -0.84
N PRO A 281 -10.80 1.71 -0.37
CA PRO A 281 -12.18 1.93 -0.83
C PRO A 281 -12.29 2.01 -2.36
N ALA A 282 -11.28 2.61 -3.02
CA ALA A 282 -11.17 2.65 -4.47
C ALA A 282 -10.92 1.26 -5.11
N GLU A 283 -10.18 0.36 -4.45
CA GLU A 283 -9.94 -1.00 -4.94
C GLU A 283 -11.18 -1.88 -4.78
N HIS A 284 -11.93 -1.73 -3.68
CA HIS A 284 -13.25 -2.34 -3.53
C HIS A 284 -14.26 -1.84 -4.58
N GLU A 285 -14.22 -0.55 -4.90
CA GLU A 285 -15.04 0.06 -5.95
C GLU A 285 -14.63 -0.48 -7.33
N MET A 286 -13.33 -0.51 -7.66
CA MET A 286 -12.84 -1.10 -8.89
C MET A 286 -13.24 -2.58 -9.02
N ILE A 287 -13.11 -3.39 -7.97
CA ILE A 287 -13.53 -4.80 -8.01
C ILE A 287 -15.04 -4.92 -8.24
N ARG A 288 -15.87 -4.10 -7.58
CA ARG A 288 -17.31 -4.07 -7.82
C ARG A 288 -17.64 -3.62 -9.24
N SER A 289 -16.92 -2.65 -9.79
CA SER A 289 -17.09 -2.17 -11.16
C SER A 289 -16.61 -3.19 -12.20
N VAL A 290 -15.55 -3.96 -11.92
CA VAL A 290 -15.12 -5.11 -12.75
C VAL A 290 -16.19 -6.19 -12.76
N LEU A 291 -16.72 -6.55 -11.58
CA LEU A 291 -17.81 -7.54 -11.47
C LEU A 291 -19.08 -7.04 -12.17
N GLY A 292 -19.39 -5.74 -12.07
CA GLY A 292 -20.51 -5.11 -12.75
C GLY A 292 -20.35 -5.03 -14.27
N LEU A 293 -19.12 -5.04 -14.80
CA LEU A 293 -18.86 -4.97 -16.25
C LEU A 293 -19.37 -6.19 -17.02
N ALA A 294 -19.47 -7.34 -16.34
CA ALA A 294 -20.01 -8.57 -16.92
C ALA A 294 -21.52 -8.48 -17.20
N ASP A 295 -22.26 -7.74 -16.37
CA ASP A 295 -23.72 -7.60 -16.46
C ASP A 295 -24.14 -6.24 -17.06
N ARG A 296 -23.20 -5.30 -17.24
CA ARG A 296 -23.47 -3.96 -17.77
C ARG A 296 -23.49 -3.97 -19.30
N PRO A 297 -24.58 -3.52 -19.96
CA PRO A 297 -24.65 -3.50 -21.42
C PRO A 297 -23.81 -2.37 -22.03
N VAL A 298 -23.30 -2.57 -23.25
CA VAL A 298 -22.54 -1.56 -24.01
C VAL A 298 -23.32 -0.26 -24.16
N SER A 299 -24.65 -0.34 -24.33
CA SER A 299 -25.54 0.83 -24.42
C SER A 299 -25.45 1.80 -23.24
N SER A 300 -24.97 1.36 -22.08
CA SER A 300 -24.83 2.19 -20.87
C SER A 300 -23.45 2.86 -20.70
N VAL A 301 -22.49 2.56 -21.57
CA VAL A 301 -21.10 3.07 -21.54
C VAL A 301 -20.65 3.67 -22.88
N MET A 302 -21.37 3.39 -23.97
CA MET A 302 -21.03 3.88 -25.29
C MET A 302 -21.23 5.39 -25.42
N THR A 303 -20.48 6.01 -26.33
CA THR A 303 -20.85 7.31 -26.88
C THR A 303 -22.03 7.10 -27.83
N VAL A 304 -23.19 7.66 -27.47
CA VAL A 304 -24.43 7.53 -28.25
C VAL A 304 -24.32 8.19 -29.62
N ARG A 305 -25.06 7.69 -30.62
CA ARG A 305 -25.05 8.18 -32.02
C ARG A 305 -25.08 9.70 -32.17
N ALA A 306 -25.85 10.39 -31.32
CA ALA A 306 -25.99 11.84 -31.37
C ALA A 306 -24.69 12.60 -31.06
N ASP A 307 -23.82 12.01 -30.23
CA ASP A 307 -22.57 12.61 -29.75
C ASP A 307 -21.33 12.10 -30.51
N VAL A 308 -21.53 11.12 -31.42
CA VAL A 308 -20.45 10.58 -32.26
C VAL A 308 -19.99 11.63 -33.27
N GLN A 309 -18.70 11.98 -33.22
CA GLN A 309 -18.06 12.76 -34.27
C GLN A 309 -17.57 11.82 -35.39
N TRP A 310 -18.06 12.02 -36.60
CA TRP A 310 -17.73 11.23 -37.78
C TRP A 310 -17.53 12.11 -39.02
N ILE A 311 -16.91 11.56 -40.07
CA ILE A 311 -16.65 12.22 -41.34
C ILE A 311 -17.69 11.73 -42.36
N ASP A 312 -18.37 12.66 -43.01
CA ASP A 312 -19.37 12.39 -44.04
C ASP A 312 -18.74 12.61 -45.43
N LEU A 313 -18.58 11.52 -46.19
CA LEU A 313 -17.99 11.57 -47.53
C LEU A 313 -18.80 12.41 -48.53
N ALA A 314 -20.11 12.56 -48.30
CA ALA A 314 -20.99 13.33 -49.18
C ALA A 314 -20.76 14.85 -49.08
N ARG A 315 -20.10 15.34 -48.02
CA ARG A 315 -19.88 16.78 -47.76
C ARG A 315 -18.61 17.35 -48.38
N GLY A 316 -17.80 16.51 -49.02
CA GLY A 316 -16.57 16.92 -49.70
C GLY A 316 -15.40 17.23 -48.75
N GLN A 317 -14.27 17.59 -49.36
CA GLN A 317 -12.97 17.63 -48.69
C GLN A 317 -12.85 18.78 -47.65
N GLU A 318 -13.53 19.90 -47.86
CA GLU A 318 -13.47 21.06 -46.93
C GLU A 318 -14.10 20.74 -45.56
N ASP A 319 -15.23 20.01 -45.54
CA ASP A 319 -15.88 19.57 -44.29
C ASP A 319 -15.00 18.57 -43.53
N VAL A 320 -14.33 17.67 -44.26
CA VAL A 320 -13.38 16.71 -43.69
C VAL A 320 -12.25 17.43 -42.96
N VAL A 321 -11.64 18.43 -43.58
CA VAL A 321 -10.56 19.22 -42.97
C VAL A 321 -11.08 19.99 -41.75
N ALA A 322 -12.24 20.63 -41.85
CA ALA A 322 -12.85 21.36 -40.73
C ALA A 322 -13.09 20.44 -39.52
N ARG A 323 -13.60 19.23 -39.75
CA ARG A 323 -13.80 18.22 -38.69
C ARG A 323 -12.48 17.71 -38.11
N LEU A 324 -11.46 17.49 -38.94
CA LEU A 324 -10.14 17.06 -38.47
C LEU A 324 -9.48 18.09 -37.55
N VAL A 325 -9.69 19.39 -37.83
CA VAL A 325 -9.15 20.48 -37.00
C VAL A 325 -9.95 20.68 -35.72
N ALA A 326 -11.27 20.54 -35.77
CA ALA A 326 -12.15 20.74 -34.62
C ALA A 326 -12.18 19.54 -33.66
N SER A 327 -11.87 18.33 -34.14
CA SER A 327 -11.98 17.11 -33.36
C SER A 327 -10.76 16.88 -32.46
N PRO A 328 -10.95 16.63 -31.15
CA PRO A 328 -9.85 16.22 -30.26
C PRO A 328 -9.47 14.74 -30.43
N HIS A 329 -10.16 13.98 -31.29
CA HIS A 329 -10.03 12.53 -31.35
C HIS A 329 -8.99 12.06 -32.37
N THR A 330 -8.25 11.01 -32.00
CA THR A 330 -7.24 10.40 -32.89
C THR A 330 -7.85 9.49 -33.96
N ARG A 331 -9.09 9.03 -33.75
CA ARG A 331 -9.80 8.10 -34.64
C ARG A 331 -11.18 8.66 -34.93
N LEU A 332 -11.58 8.63 -36.19
CA LEU A 332 -12.87 9.14 -36.65
C LEU A 332 -13.56 8.08 -37.50
N LEU A 333 -14.87 7.92 -37.30
CA LEU A 333 -15.71 7.11 -38.16
C LEU A 333 -15.91 7.83 -39.50
N VAL A 334 -16.03 7.07 -40.59
CA VAL A 334 -16.25 7.58 -41.94
C VAL A 334 -17.50 6.91 -42.50
N GLY A 335 -18.53 7.69 -42.79
CA GLY A 335 -19.78 7.25 -43.39
C GLY A 335 -20.05 7.94 -44.72
N ASP A 336 -21.02 7.43 -45.47
CA ASP A 336 -21.48 8.02 -46.73
C ASP A 336 -22.93 8.51 -46.60
N GLY A 337 -23.11 9.81 -46.36
CA GLY A 337 -24.42 10.46 -46.17
C GLY A 337 -25.09 10.18 -44.82
N ASP A 338 -24.96 8.95 -44.30
CA ASP A 338 -25.45 8.53 -42.98
C ASP A 338 -24.45 7.61 -42.28
N LEU A 339 -24.51 7.60 -40.95
CA LEU A 339 -23.66 6.75 -40.12
C LEU A 339 -24.02 5.26 -40.24
N ASP A 340 -25.27 4.93 -40.60
CA ASP A 340 -25.65 3.54 -40.93
C ASP A 340 -24.95 3.03 -42.19
N SER A 341 -24.53 3.93 -43.08
CA SER A 341 -23.67 3.62 -44.23
C SER A 341 -22.19 3.77 -43.87
N LEU A 342 -21.79 3.13 -42.78
CA LEU A 342 -20.42 3.19 -42.28
C LEU A 342 -19.45 2.51 -43.25
N ARG A 343 -18.44 3.26 -43.68
CA ARG A 343 -17.35 2.75 -44.54
C ARG A 343 -16.20 2.23 -43.69
N GLY A 344 -15.84 2.94 -42.63
CA GLY A 344 -14.86 2.45 -41.66
C GLY A 344 -14.32 3.52 -40.71
N VAL A 345 -13.08 3.33 -40.25
CA VAL A 345 -12.39 4.21 -39.29
C VAL A 345 -11.09 4.71 -39.91
N VAL A 346 -10.80 5.99 -39.73
CA VAL A 346 -9.53 6.63 -40.14
C VAL A 346 -8.80 7.20 -38.94
N GLN A 347 -7.46 7.21 -38.98
CA GLN A 347 -6.65 7.91 -37.98
C GLN A 347 -6.41 9.35 -38.43
N SER A 348 -6.70 10.32 -37.55
CA SER A 348 -6.55 11.75 -37.88
C SER A 348 -5.11 12.12 -38.24
N ARG A 349 -4.12 11.46 -37.61
CA ARG A 349 -2.70 11.62 -37.95
C ARG A 349 -2.39 11.29 -39.41
N ASP A 350 -2.96 10.21 -39.93
CA ASP A 350 -2.66 9.74 -41.28
C ASP A 350 -3.24 10.73 -42.32
N LEU A 351 -4.43 11.27 -42.06
CA LEU A 351 -5.05 12.32 -42.88
C LEU A 351 -4.33 13.68 -42.75
N LEU A 352 -3.88 14.03 -41.55
CA LEU A 352 -3.13 15.26 -41.32
C LEU A 352 -1.75 15.22 -42.01
N ALA A 353 -1.11 14.05 -42.07
CA ALA A 353 0.15 13.87 -42.77
C ALA A 353 0.02 14.14 -44.27
N ASP A 354 -1.08 13.69 -44.91
CA ASP A 354 -1.37 13.98 -46.32
C ASP A 354 -1.54 15.49 -46.56
N LEU A 355 -2.28 16.18 -45.69
CA LEU A 355 -2.49 17.63 -45.76
C LEU A 355 -1.19 18.41 -45.61
N LEU A 356 -0.36 18.07 -44.62
CA LEU A 356 0.92 18.74 -44.36
C LEU A 356 1.93 18.52 -45.49
N GLN A 357 1.82 17.42 -46.24
CA GLN A 357 2.67 17.13 -47.40
C GLN A 357 2.10 17.70 -48.71
N GLY A 358 0.98 18.42 -48.67
CA GLY A 358 0.32 18.98 -49.85
C GLY A 358 -0.25 17.91 -50.79
N ARG A 359 -0.53 16.70 -50.27
CA ARG A 359 -1.13 15.60 -51.03
C ARG A 359 -2.66 15.65 -50.92
N PRO A 360 -3.40 15.15 -51.93
CA PRO A 360 -4.84 14.99 -51.80
C PRO A 360 -5.15 14.01 -50.66
N LEU A 361 -6.21 14.29 -49.89
CA LEU A 361 -6.64 13.44 -48.77
C LEU A 361 -7.04 12.06 -49.28
N GLN A 362 -6.28 11.02 -48.93
CA GLN A 362 -6.62 9.64 -49.28
C GLN A 362 -7.42 8.98 -48.14
N LEU A 363 -8.74 9.13 -48.17
CA LEU A 363 -9.63 8.53 -47.17
C LEU A 363 -9.74 7.02 -47.34
N GLU A 364 -9.86 6.55 -48.58
CA GLU A 364 -10.07 5.13 -48.91
C GLU A 364 -8.85 4.25 -48.60
N GLY A 365 -7.64 4.76 -48.86
CA GLY A 365 -6.39 4.03 -48.60
C GLY A 365 -6.03 3.92 -47.12
N ASN A 366 -6.58 4.80 -46.29
CA ASN A 366 -6.34 4.85 -44.85
C ASN A 366 -7.50 4.27 -44.03
N LEU A 367 -8.54 3.78 -44.69
CA LEU A 367 -9.73 3.22 -44.08
C LEU A 367 -9.41 1.89 -43.42
N ARG A 368 -9.80 1.73 -42.15
CA ARG A 368 -9.70 0.48 -41.40
C ARG A 368 -11.08 -0.02 -41.04
N GLU A 369 -11.25 -1.33 -41.06
CA GLU A 369 -12.51 -1.96 -40.69
C GLU A 369 -12.73 -1.86 -39.16
N PRO A 370 -13.84 -1.25 -38.71
CA PRO A 370 -14.21 -1.23 -37.31
C PRO A 370 -14.70 -2.60 -36.87
N GLN A 371 -14.60 -2.86 -35.57
CA GLN A 371 -15.30 -3.98 -34.97
C GLN A 371 -16.74 -3.60 -34.67
N TYR A 372 -17.66 -4.56 -34.78
CA TYR A 372 -19.07 -4.36 -34.46
C TYR A 372 -19.45 -5.18 -33.23
N VAL A 373 -20.28 -4.59 -32.38
CA VAL A 373 -20.80 -5.23 -31.17
C VAL A 373 -22.27 -4.88 -31.01
N LEU A 374 -23.10 -5.83 -30.57
CA LEU A 374 -24.50 -5.52 -30.23
C LEU A 374 -24.53 -4.58 -29.02
N SER A 375 -25.39 -3.57 -29.03
CA SER A 375 -25.53 -2.63 -27.91
C SER A 375 -26.03 -3.29 -26.63
N SER A 376 -26.72 -4.42 -26.75
CA SER A 376 -27.16 -5.30 -25.66
C SER A 376 -26.07 -6.24 -25.13
N ALA A 377 -24.92 -6.37 -25.81
CA ALA A 377 -23.82 -7.21 -25.33
C ALA A 377 -23.19 -6.63 -24.06
N SER A 378 -22.52 -7.48 -23.27
CA SER A 378 -21.83 -7.02 -22.06
C SER A 378 -20.60 -6.17 -22.39
N ALA A 379 -20.35 -5.18 -21.53
CA ALA A 379 -19.17 -4.32 -21.61
C ALA A 379 -17.86 -5.13 -21.51
N LEU A 380 -17.85 -6.24 -20.76
CA LEU A 380 -16.72 -7.17 -20.70
C LEU A 380 -16.46 -7.87 -22.04
N GLN A 381 -17.51 -8.38 -22.71
CA GLN A 381 -17.38 -8.98 -24.05
C GLN A 381 -16.89 -7.96 -25.08
N ALA A 382 -17.38 -6.72 -25.01
CA ALA A 382 -16.89 -5.64 -25.87
C ALA A 382 -15.40 -5.35 -25.62
N LEU A 383 -14.95 -5.35 -24.36
CA LEU A 383 -13.54 -5.16 -24.02
C LEU A 383 -12.65 -6.28 -24.58
N GLU A 384 -13.10 -7.53 -24.44
CA GLU A 384 -12.40 -8.71 -24.97
C GLU A 384 -12.28 -8.66 -26.49
N LEU A 385 -13.34 -8.24 -27.17
CA LEU A 385 -13.35 -8.04 -28.62
C LEU A 385 -12.37 -6.94 -29.01
N ILE A 386 -12.49 -5.75 -28.43
CA ILE A 386 -11.63 -4.59 -28.76
C ILE A 386 -10.14 -4.90 -28.55
N ARG A 387 -9.80 -5.64 -27.48
CA ARG A 387 -8.41 -6.01 -27.15
C ARG A 387 -7.76 -6.95 -28.17
N GLN A 388 -8.55 -7.73 -28.90
CA GLN A 388 -8.05 -8.67 -29.91
C GLN A 388 -7.79 -8.00 -31.26
N HIS A 389 -8.24 -6.77 -31.45
CA HIS A 389 -8.18 -6.08 -32.74
C HIS A 389 -7.20 -4.90 -32.73
N PRO A 390 -6.58 -4.58 -33.90
CA PRO A 390 -5.62 -3.47 -34.01
C PRO A 390 -6.23 -2.08 -33.81
N VAL A 391 -7.56 -1.98 -33.97
CA VAL A 391 -8.32 -0.74 -33.79
C VAL A 391 -9.03 -0.85 -32.43
N PRO A 392 -8.61 -0.07 -31.41
CA PRO A 392 -9.16 -0.16 -30.05
C PRO A 392 -10.51 0.57 -29.92
N LEU A 393 -11.44 0.30 -30.86
CA LEU A 393 -12.78 0.86 -30.94
C LEU A 393 -13.73 -0.19 -31.53
N ALA A 394 -14.95 -0.24 -31.01
CA ALA A 394 -16.07 -0.98 -31.59
C ALA A 394 -17.25 -0.05 -31.84
N VAL A 395 -18.01 -0.34 -32.89
CA VAL A 395 -19.25 0.33 -33.26
C VAL A 395 -20.40 -0.49 -32.67
N ALA A 396 -21.21 0.16 -31.85
CA ALA A 396 -22.38 -0.45 -31.23
C ALA A 396 -23.56 -0.41 -32.21
N VAL A 397 -24.16 -1.57 -32.46
CA VAL A 397 -25.30 -1.71 -33.37
C VAL A 397 -26.50 -2.36 -32.69
N ASP A 398 -27.69 -2.08 -33.19
CA ASP A 398 -28.91 -2.80 -32.83
C ASP A 398 -28.99 -4.18 -33.50
N GLU A 399 -30.07 -4.93 -33.24
CA GLU A 399 -30.31 -6.25 -33.84
C GLU A 399 -30.57 -6.21 -35.36
N TYR A 400 -30.80 -5.02 -35.92
CA TYR A 400 -31.08 -4.77 -37.33
C TYR A 400 -29.84 -4.26 -38.09
N GLY A 401 -28.73 -4.01 -37.39
CA GLY A 401 -27.47 -3.51 -37.95
C GLY A 401 -27.35 -1.99 -38.03
N SER A 402 -28.27 -1.23 -37.43
CA SER A 402 -28.21 0.23 -37.35
C SER A 402 -27.19 0.66 -36.30
N VAL A 403 -26.44 1.73 -36.55
CA VAL A 403 -25.44 2.24 -35.62
C VAL A 403 -26.12 3.01 -34.48
N GLU A 404 -25.99 2.52 -33.25
CA GLU A 404 -26.48 3.18 -32.03
C GLU A 404 -25.40 4.01 -31.33
N GLY A 405 -24.13 3.73 -31.58
CA GLY A 405 -23.02 4.46 -30.97
C GLY A 405 -21.65 3.85 -31.24
N LEU A 406 -20.65 4.27 -30.47
CA LEU A 406 -19.32 3.67 -30.44
C LEU A 406 -18.82 3.50 -29.01
N VAL A 407 -17.95 2.52 -28.81
CA VAL A 407 -17.32 2.26 -27.52
C VAL A 407 -15.83 1.99 -27.71
N THR A 408 -15.01 2.56 -26.84
CA THR A 408 -13.55 2.37 -26.85
C THR A 408 -13.08 1.59 -25.63
N ALA A 409 -11.86 1.07 -25.69
CA ALA A 409 -11.23 0.47 -24.51
C ALA A 409 -11.15 1.45 -23.34
N ASN A 410 -10.97 2.75 -23.60
CA ASN A 410 -10.91 3.77 -22.56
C ASN A 410 -12.26 3.96 -21.87
N ASP A 411 -13.36 3.96 -22.60
CA ASP A 411 -14.72 4.10 -22.02
C ASP A 411 -15.04 2.91 -21.11
N LEU A 412 -14.64 1.70 -21.53
CA LEU A 412 -14.81 0.47 -20.77
C LEU A 412 -13.92 0.42 -19.53
N LEU A 413 -12.68 0.93 -19.61
CA LEU A 413 -11.78 1.04 -18.47
C LEU A 413 -12.20 2.16 -17.50
N ALA A 414 -12.74 3.27 -18.00
CA ALA A 414 -13.30 4.34 -17.18
C ALA A 414 -14.50 3.84 -16.37
N ALA A 415 -15.33 2.96 -16.95
CA ALA A 415 -16.41 2.29 -16.23
C ALA A 415 -15.92 1.42 -15.06
N ILE A 416 -14.67 0.94 -15.09
CA ILE A 416 -14.02 0.19 -14.00
C ILE A 416 -13.39 1.13 -12.97
N ALA A 417 -12.62 2.11 -13.44
CA ALA A 417 -11.81 2.98 -12.60
C ALA A 417 -12.59 4.11 -11.91
N GLY A 418 -13.81 4.42 -12.36
CA GLY A 418 -14.52 5.63 -11.94
C GLY A 418 -13.83 6.90 -12.44
N ASP A 419 -14.09 8.05 -11.81
CA ASP A 419 -13.56 9.41 -12.13
C ASP A 419 -12.02 9.55 -12.12
N LEU A 420 -11.26 8.44 -12.12
CA LEU A 420 -9.81 8.40 -12.17
C LEU A 420 -9.22 8.41 -13.59
N VAL A 421 -10.02 8.67 -14.63
CA VAL A 421 -9.52 8.98 -15.98
C VAL A 421 -9.57 10.48 -16.19
N ASP A 422 -8.65 11.20 -15.56
CA ASP A 422 -8.41 12.61 -15.83
C ASP A 422 -7.29 12.74 -16.87
N THR A 423 -7.67 12.73 -18.15
CA THR A 423 -6.93 13.46 -19.18
C THR A 423 -7.94 13.99 -20.22
N GLN A 424 -8.37 15.24 -20.01
CA GLN A 424 -9.01 16.17 -20.97
C GLN A 424 -10.50 16.52 -20.84
N ASP A 425 -11.22 16.13 -19.79
CA ASP A 425 -12.59 16.63 -19.58
C ASP A 425 -12.63 17.70 -18.47
N GLU A 426 -12.57 18.98 -18.86
CA GLU A 426 -13.02 20.13 -18.05
C GLU A 426 -14.55 20.11 -17.82
N ARG A 427 -15.19 18.96 -17.61
CA ARG A 427 -16.65 18.82 -17.60
C ARG A 427 -17.21 18.50 -16.21
N TYR A 428 -16.84 19.28 -15.20
CA TYR A 428 -17.77 19.51 -14.10
C TYR A 428 -18.67 20.67 -14.49
N GLY A 429 -19.78 20.35 -15.16
CA GLY A 429 -20.75 21.29 -15.73
C GLY A 429 -21.56 22.08 -14.70
N VAL A 430 -20.98 22.43 -13.54
CA VAL A 430 -21.56 23.35 -12.55
C VAL A 430 -20.46 24.24 -11.99
N VAL A 431 -20.61 25.56 -12.18
CA VAL A 431 -19.70 26.59 -11.65
C VAL A 431 -20.49 27.49 -10.71
N ALA A 432 -20.07 27.61 -9.45
CA ALA A 432 -20.65 28.57 -8.52
C ALA A 432 -20.30 30.00 -8.95
N GLN A 433 -21.31 30.88 -9.05
CA GLN A 433 -21.14 32.31 -9.34
C GLN A 433 -21.44 33.21 -8.12
N GLY A 434 -22.00 32.65 -7.05
CA GLY A 434 -22.25 33.32 -5.77
C GLY A 434 -22.63 32.31 -4.68
N GLU A 435 -23.00 32.78 -3.47
CA GLU A 435 -23.39 31.89 -2.35
C GLU A 435 -24.65 31.05 -2.64
N ASP A 436 -25.55 31.56 -3.48
CA ASP A 436 -26.82 30.90 -3.86
C ASP A 436 -27.08 30.93 -5.37
N GLN A 437 -26.01 31.04 -6.18
CA GLN A 437 -26.11 31.14 -7.64
C GLN A 437 -25.08 30.23 -8.32
N TRP A 438 -25.55 29.39 -9.23
CA TRP A 438 -24.74 28.46 -10.00
C TRP A 438 -25.02 28.60 -11.49
N GLU A 439 -23.99 28.44 -12.32
CA GLU A 439 -24.12 28.24 -13.76
C GLU A 439 -23.91 26.75 -14.04
N ALA A 440 -24.87 26.11 -14.71
CA ALA A 440 -24.87 24.68 -15.00
C ALA A 440 -24.99 24.38 -16.50
N ASP A 441 -24.35 23.31 -16.96
CA ASP A 441 -24.57 22.73 -18.29
C ASP A 441 -25.97 22.13 -18.37
N GLY A 442 -26.65 22.37 -19.49
CA GLY A 442 -27.99 21.85 -19.70
C GLY A 442 -28.12 20.31 -19.69
N ALA A 443 -27.04 19.58 -19.99
CA ALA A 443 -27.04 18.11 -19.93
C ALA A 443 -26.82 17.55 -18.53
N LEU A 444 -26.52 18.39 -17.54
CA LEU A 444 -26.30 17.92 -16.18
C LEU A 444 -27.56 17.24 -15.64
N THR A 445 -27.37 16.10 -14.96
CA THR A 445 -28.48 15.38 -14.34
C THR A 445 -29.00 16.13 -13.11
N LEU A 446 -30.27 15.90 -12.77
CA LEU A 446 -30.85 16.49 -11.55
C LEU A 446 -30.18 15.96 -10.27
N ASP A 447 -29.71 14.72 -10.28
CA ASP A 447 -28.97 14.12 -9.16
C ASP A 447 -27.59 14.78 -8.97
N ASP A 448 -26.88 15.06 -10.07
CA ASP A 448 -25.60 15.76 -10.01
C ASP A 448 -25.78 17.23 -9.61
N LEU A 449 -26.82 17.90 -10.11
CA LEU A 449 -27.14 19.26 -9.67
C LEU A 449 -27.46 19.30 -8.16
N GLN A 450 -28.26 18.37 -7.66
CA GLN A 450 -28.59 18.28 -6.23
C GLN A 450 -27.35 18.01 -5.39
N ARG A 451 -26.44 17.16 -5.87
CA ARG A 451 -25.17 16.84 -5.18
C ARG A 451 -24.20 18.02 -5.15
N LEU A 452 -24.11 18.78 -6.24
CA LEU A 452 -23.12 19.86 -6.43
C LEU A 452 -23.62 21.21 -5.91
N ALA A 453 -24.89 21.56 -6.11
CA ALA A 453 -25.49 22.83 -5.71
C ALA A 453 -26.34 22.72 -4.43
N GLY A 454 -26.66 21.51 -3.96
CA GLY A 454 -27.50 21.31 -2.77
C GLY A 454 -28.97 21.74 -2.99
N VAL A 455 -29.41 21.79 -4.24
CA VAL A 455 -30.74 22.28 -4.63
C VAL A 455 -31.70 21.08 -4.79
N SER A 456 -32.88 21.15 -4.17
CA SER A 456 -33.90 20.10 -4.32
C SER A 456 -34.83 20.45 -5.48
N LEU A 457 -34.93 19.54 -6.45
CA LEU A 457 -35.77 19.70 -7.63
C LEU A 457 -36.78 18.55 -7.73
N PRO A 458 -37.98 18.80 -8.29
CA PRO A 458 -38.97 17.75 -8.54
C PRO A 458 -38.38 16.70 -9.48
N ARG A 459 -38.67 15.43 -9.19
CA ARG A 459 -38.22 14.27 -9.97
C ARG A 459 -39.41 13.68 -10.72
N SER A 460 -39.25 13.37 -12.01
CA SER A 460 -40.18 12.56 -12.81
C SER A 460 -39.42 11.54 -13.63
N ALA A 461 -40.10 10.50 -14.11
CA ALA A 461 -39.53 9.57 -15.09
C ALA A 461 -39.35 10.21 -16.47
N ASP A 462 -40.04 11.32 -16.75
CA ASP A 462 -40.08 11.96 -18.07
C ASP A 462 -38.86 12.86 -18.36
N TYR A 463 -38.04 13.15 -17.35
CA TYR A 463 -36.83 13.95 -17.49
C TYR A 463 -35.77 13.56 -16.45
N MET A 464 -34.51 13.56 -16.88
CA MET A 464 -33.36 13.24 -16.02
C MET A 464 -32.37 14.40 -15.87
N THR A 465 -32.46 15.39 -16.75
CA THR A 465 -31.53 16.54 -16.83
C THR A 465 -32.21 17.86 -16.49
N ILE A 466 -31.43 18.87 -16.12
CA ILE A 466 -31.95 20.22 -15.85
C ILE A 466 -32.65 20.78 -17.10
N SER A 467 -32.11 20.55 -18.29
CA SER A 467 -32.79 20.95 -19.54
C SER A 467 -34.13 20.26 -19.73
N GLY A 468 -34.21 18.96 -19.42
CA GLY A 468 -35.45 18.19 -19.51
C GLY A 468 -36.52 18.75 -18.59
N LEU A 469 -36.16 19.09 -17.35
CA LEU A 469 -37.04 19.75 -16.39
C LEU A 469 -37.54 21.12 -16.91
N VAL A 470 -36.66 21.95 -17.46
CA VAL A 470 -37.02 23.28 -18.00
C VAL A 470 -37.96 23.15 -19.21
N LEU A 471 -37.67 22.21 -20.12
CA LEU A 471 -38.49 21.95 -21.29
C LEU A 471 -39.89 21.43 -20.93
N GLU A 472 -39.97 20.50 -19.98
CA GLU A 472 -41.24 19.96 -19.48
C GLU A 472 -42.09 21.09 -18.87
N ARG A 473 -41.48 21.96 -18.06
CA ARG A 473 -42.17 23.04 -17.37
C ARG A 473 -42.63 24.17 -18.30
N LEU A 474 -41.86 24.48 -19.33
CA LEU A 474 -42.24 25.49 -20.31
C LEU A 474 -43.23 24.95 -21.35
N GLY A 475 -43.25 23.64 -21.60
CA GLY A 475 -44.11 23.00 -22.60
C GLY A 475 -43.81 23.44 -24.05
N ARG A 476 -42.71 24.16 -24.27
CA ARG A 476 -42.24 24.67 -25.55
C ARG A 476 -40.71 24.74 -25.56
N LEU A 477 -40.14 24.97 -26.75
CA LEU A 477 -38.73 25.26 -26.87
C LEU A 477 -38.43 26.65 -26.23
N PRO A 478 -37.44 26.75 -25.32
CA PRO A 478 -37.13 27.98 -24.61
C PRO A 478 -36.31 28.95 -25.45
N ASP A 479 -36.49 30.24 -25.16
CA ASP A 479 -35.63 31.32 -25.63
C ASP A 479 -34.61 31.70 -24.54
N ILE A 480 -33.49 32.32 -24.94
CA ILE A 480 -32.50 32.83 -23.99
C ILE A 480 -33.17 33.90 -23.11
N GLY A 481 -33.06 33.73 -21.79
CA GLY A 481 -33.72 34.58 -20.79
C GLY A 481 -35.03 34.02 -20.24
N ASP A 482 -35.59 32.95 -20.82
CA ASP A 482 -36.73 32.24 -20.22
C ASP A 482 -36.33 31.67 -18.86
N ALA A 483 -37.23 31.76 -17.87
CA ALA A 483 -37.01 31.26 -16.53
C ALA A 483 -38.17 30.40 -16.04
N VAL A 484 -37.84 29.37 -15.28
CA VAL A 484 -38.79 28.49 -14.60
C VAL A 484 -38.54 28.60 -13.10
N GLU A 485 -39.61 28.85 -12.35
CA GLU A 485 -39.58 28.93 -10.90
C GLU A 485 -40.21 27.70 -10.26
N MET A 486 -39.55 27.25 -9.19
CA MET A 486 -39.99 26.19 -8.29
C MET A 486 -39.88 26.72 -6.86
N ALA A 487 -40.43 25.97 -5.89
CA ALA A 487 -40.60 26.41 -4.51
C ALA A 487 -39.42 27.22 -3.95
N ASP A 488 -38.19 26.73 -4.10
CA ASP A 488 -36.99 27.35 -3.52
C ASP A 488 -35.94 27.73 -4.57
N VAL A 489 -36.29 27.70 -5.87
CA VAL A 489 -35.30 27.74 -6.96
C VAL A 489 -35.85 28.42 -8.21
N ARG A 490 -35.06 29.35 -8.77
CA ARG A 490 -35.28 29.90 -10.11
C ARG A 490 -34.20 29.36 -11.06
N ILE A 491 -34.62 28.80 -12.18
CA ILE A 491 -33.73 28.34 -13.24
C ILE A 491 -33.93 29.21 -14.48
N THR A 492 -32.88 29.88 -14.97
CA THR A 492 -32.92 30.79 -16.13
C THR A 492 -32.05 30.27 -17.28
N VAL A 493 -32.55 30.28 -18.50
CA VAL A 493 -31.80 29.90 -19.72
C VAL A 493 -30.80 31.00 -20.07
N LEU A 494 -29.50 30.69 -20.02
CA LEU A 494 -28.43 31.63 -20.38
C LEU A 494 -27.97 31.49 -21.83
N ALA A 495 -27.96 30.26 -22.35
CA ALA A 495 -27.51 29.99 -23.70
C ALA A 495 -28.23 28.79 -24.32
N MET A 496 -28.53 28.90 -25.61
CA MET A 496 -29.12 27.85 -26.43
C MET A 496 -28.11 27.40 -27.50
N GLU A 497 -27.97 26.10 -27.69
CA GLU A 497 -27.26 25.51 -28.81
C GLU A 497 -28.27 24.80 -29.72
N LYS A 498 -28.62 25.46 -30.83
CA LYS A 498 -29.66 25.03 -31.79
C LYS A 498 -31.01 24.81 -31.12
N ARG A 499 -31.29 23.58 -30.64
CA ARG A 499 -32.55 23.16 -30.03
C ARG A 499 -32.38 22.65 -28.60
N ARG A 500 -31.16 22.67 -28.06
CA ARG A 500 -30.81 22.24 -26.72
C ARG A 500 -30.43 23.46 -25.88
N ILE A 501 -30.79 23.45 -24.61
CA ILE A 501 -30.27 24.43 -23.67
C ILE A 501 -28.81 24.05 -23.36
N ALA A 502 -27.89 24.96 -23.62
CA ALA A 502 -26.47 24.75 -23.40
C ALA A 502 -26.08 25.14 -21.98
N ARG A 503 -26.56 26.30 -21.50
CA ARG A 503 -26.26 26.80 -20.14
C ARG A 503 -27.48 27.35 -19.45
N LEU A 504 -27.55 27.07 -18.15
CA LEU A 504 -28.61 27.47 -17.24
C LEU A 504 -28.02 28.16 -16.03
N ARG A 505 -28.69 29.19 -15.54
CA ARG A 505 -28.43 29.77 -14.22
C ARG A 505 -29.41 29.19 -13.24
N VAL A 506 -28.91 28.65 -12.14
CA VAL A 506 -29.70 28.15 -11.01
C VAL A 506 -29.51 29.11 -9.85
N GLU A 507 -30.59 29.68 -9.36
CA GLU A 507 -30.61 30.60 -8.21
C GLU A 507 -31.47 29.99 -7.12
N ARG A 508 -30.94 29.84 -5.91
CA ARG A 508 -31.77 29.50 -4.75
C ARG A 508 -32.50 30.75 -4.30
N LEU A 509 -33.82 30.68 -4.23
CA LEU A 509 -34.65 31.75 -3.70
C LEU A 509 -34.63 31.61 -2.17
N GLY A 510 -34.00 32.56 -1.48
CA GLY A 510 -34.01 32.59 -0.01
C GLY A 510 -35.45 32.71 0.50
N HIS A 511 -35.83 31.86 1.46
CA HIS A 511 -37.07 32.06 2.22
C HIS A 511 -37.01 33.43 2.94
N PRO A 512 -38.08 34.25 2.86
CA PRO A 512 -38.18 35.46 3.70
C PRO A 512 -38.27 35.13 5.19
#